data_AF-A0A0T7SCE4-F1
#
_entry.id   AF-A0A0T7SCE4-F1
#
_cell.length_a   1.000
_cell.length_b   1.000
_cell.length_c   1.000
_cell.angle_alpha   90.00
_cell.angle_beta   90.00
_cell.angle_gamma   90.00
#
_symmetry.space_group_name_H-M   'P 1'
#
loop_
_entity.id
_entity.type
_entity.pdbx_description
1 polymer ?
#
loop_
_entity_poly.entity_id
_entity_poly.type
_entity_poly.pdbx_seq_one_letter_code
_entity_poly.pdbx_strand_id
1 'polypeptide(L)' 'MPTLNLTNITIKELKDTNLNTYYLIINNDNKDEVYFCFSGAVKSGWEDLTNNYESIREVEIEFETNERGNNKVTNLYITT' A
#
# COMPACT_ATOMS: atom_id res chain seq x y z
N MET A 1 8.40 0.60 -14.02
CA MET A 1 8.52 -0.20 -12.78
C MET A 1 7.47 -1.31 -12.85
N PRO A 2 7.67 -2.47 -12.20
CA PRO A 2 6.61 -3.47 -12.11
C PRO A 2 5.39 -2.90 -11.37
N THR A 3 4.20 -3.22 -11.88
CA THR A 3 2.90 -2.94 -11.26
C THR A 3 2.28 -4.24 -10.76
N LEU A 4 1.48 -4.16 -9.70
CA LEU A 4 0.67 -5.27 -9.19
C LEU A 4 -0.71 -4.77 -8.78
N ASN A 5 -1.74 -5.49 -9.22
CA ASN A 5 -3.12 -5.25 -8.83
C ASN A 5 -3.51 -6.23 -7.73
N LEU A 6 -3.97 -5.70 -6.60
CA LEU A 6 -4.43 -6.47 -5.46
C LEU A 6 -5.91 -6.18 -5.24
N THR A 7 -6.76 -7.21 -5.27
CA THR A 7 -8.24 -7.08 -5.23
C THR A 7 -8.87 -7.61 -3.94
N ASN A 8 -8.07 -8.22 -3.07
CA ASN A 8 -8.51 -8.74 -1.77
C ASN A 8 -7.51 -8.33 -0.69
N ILE A 9 -7.58 -7.06 -0.26
CA ILE A 9 -6.63 -6.50 0.70
C ILE A 9 -7.26 -6.08 2.02
N THR A 10 -6.39 -5.87 2.99
CA THR A 10 -6.68 -5.07 4.19
C THR A 10 -5.61 -4.01 4.36
N ILE A 11 -6.05 -2.76 4.56
CA ILE A 11 -5.16 -1.64 4.83
C ILE A 11 -5.19 -1.33 6.33
N LYS A 12 -4.02 -1.08 6.93
CA LYS A 12 -3.88 -0.58 8.30
C LYS A 12 -3.10 0.71 8.32
N GLU A 13 -3.62 1.72 9.00
CA GLU A 13 -2.85 2.93 9.32
C GLU A 13 -1.97 2.68 10.55
N LEU A 14 -0.68 3.03 10.44
CA LEU A 14 0.33 2.87 11.48
C LEU A 14 1.24 4.10 11.54
N LYS A 15 2.08 4.20 12.58
CA LYS A 15 3.07 5.28 12.75
C LYS A 15 4.46 4.73 12.96
N ASP A 16 5.46 5.36 12.32
CA ASP A 16 6.87 5.03 12.55
C ASP A 16 7.36 5.62 13.89
N THR A 17 8.64 5.42 14.22
CA THR A 17 9.26 5.96 15.45
C THR A 17 9.30 7.49 15.50
N ASN A 18 9.18 8.16 14.35
CA ASN A 18 9.14 9.61 14.21
C ASN A 18 7.70 10.15 14.08
N LEU A 19 6.69 9.31 14.34
CA LEU A 19 5.27 9.62 14.21
C LEU A 19 4.79 9.88 12.78
N ASN A 20 5.56 9.49 11.77
CA ASN A 20 5.12 9.55 10.38
C ASN A 20 4.09 8.46 10.13
N THR A 21 2.92 8.85 9.63
CA THR A 21 1.88 7.90 9.23
C THR A 21 2.33 7.11 8.00
N TYR A 22 2.16 5.80 8.06
CA TYR A 22 2.30 4.89 6.93
C TYR A 22 1.14 3.90 6.90
N TYR A 23 0.90 3.34 5.73
CA TYR A 23 -0.17 2.39 5.49
C TYR A 23 0.44 1.02 5.18
N LEU A 24 -0.05 0.00 5.87
CA LEU A 24 0.29 -1.39 5.63
C LEU A 24 -0.81 -2.03 4.78
N ILE A 25 -0.47 -2.52 3.59
CA ILE A 25 -1.36 -3.18 2.65
C ILE A 25 -1.08 -4.68 2.73
N ILE A 26 -2.05 -5.44 3.22
CA ILE A 26 -1.94 -6.88 3.41
C ILE A 26 -2.73 -7.55 2.30
N ASN A 27 -2.06 -8.40 1.50
CA ASN A 27 -2.74 -9.26 0.54
C ASN A 27 -3.39 -10.43 1.30
N ASN A 28 -4.73 -10.53 1.28
CA ASN A 28 -5.42 -11.61 1.96
C ASN A 28 -5.36 -12.94 1.18
N ASP A 29 -5.05 -12.89 -0.12
CA ASP A 29 -4.85 -14.08 -0.96
C ASP A 29 -3.46 -14.71 -0.71
N ASN A 30 -2.49 -13.91 -0.27
CA ASN A 30 -1.16 -14.36 0.11
C ASN A 30 -0.63 -13.58 1.33
N LYS A 31 -0.73 -14.18 2.52
CA LYS A 31 -0.36 -13.53 3.78
C LYS A 31 1.14 -13.24 3.94
N ASP A 32 1.99 -13.90 3.15
CA ASP A 32 3.43 -13.62 3.12
C ASP A 32 3.74 -12.36 2.29
N GLU A 33 2.74 -11.84 1.58
CA GLU A 33 2.85 -10.68 0.72
C GLU A 33 2.23 -9.45 1.39
N VAL A 34 3.10 -8.65 1.98
CA VAL A 34 2.74 -7.41 2.67
C VAL A 34 3.53 -6.25 2.11
N TYR A 35 2.83 -5.17 1.83
CA TYR A 35 3.39 -3.93 1.32
C TYR A 35 3.22 -2.83 2.36
N PHE A 36 4.14 -1.87 2.39
CA PHE A 36 3.94 -0.65 3.16
C PHE A 36 4.23 0.55 2.29
N CYS A 37 3.47 1.62 2.48
CA CYS A 37 3.68 2.88 1.78
C CYS A 37 3.52 4.07 2.74
N PHE A 38 4.35 5.09 2.55
CA PHE A 38 4.13 6.37 3.19
C PHE A 38 3.09 7.18 2.42
N SER A 39 2.48 8.15 3.09
CA SER A 39 1.49 9.05 2.49
C SER A 39 1.94 9.68 1.16
N GLY A 40 3.22 10.04 1.03
CA GLY A 40 3.78 10.63 -0.18
C GLY A 40 3.82 9.70 -1.42
N ALA A 41 3.64 8.39 -1.24
CA ALA A 41 3.60 7.42 -2.33
C ALA A 41 2.21 7.33 -3.00
N VAL A 42 1.17 7.89 -2.39
CA VAL A 42 -0.20 7.82 -2.92
C VAL A 42 -0.33 8.79 -4.10
N LYS A 43 -0.68 8.26 -5.27
CA LYS A 43 -0.84 9.04 -6.51
C LYS A 43 -2.30 9.29 -6.88
N SER A 44 -3.20 8.40 -6.47
CA SER A 44 -4.64 8.53 -6.69
C SER A 44 -5.41 7.99 -5.47
N GLY A 45 -6.56 8.61 -5.17
CA GLY A 45 -7.45 8.20 -4.07
C GLY A 45 -6.91 8.51 -2.67
N TRP A 46 -6.19 9.62 -2.51
CA TRP A 46 -5.68 10.06 -1.21
C TRP A 46 -6.80 10.24 -0.17
N GLU A 47 -7.91 10.88 -0.54
CA GLU A 47 -9.04 11.10 0.37
C GLU A 47 -9.68 9.78 0.80
N ASP A 48 -9.81 8.81 -0.12
CA ASP A 48 -10.33 7.48 0.19
C ASP A 48 -9.41 6.75 1.16
N LEU A 49 -8.10 6.82 0.95
CA LEU A 49 -7.13 6.22 1.86
C LEU A 49 -7.17 6.88 3.25
N THR A 50 -7.23 8.20 3.35
CA THR A 50 -7.21 8.86 4.66
C THR A 50 -8.52 8.72 5.44
N ASN A 51 -9.65 8.72 4.75
CA ASN A 51 -10.96 8.74 5.42
C ASN A 51 -11.60 7.35 5.51
N ASN A 52 -11.30 6.47 4.55
CA ASN A 52 -12.04 5.23 4.32
C ASN A 52 -11.13 4.03 4.01
N TYR A 53 -9.87 4.01 4.47
CA TYR A 53 -8.95 2.89 4.16
C TYR A 53 -9.51 1.50 4.53
N GLU A 54 -10.35 1.43 5.56
CA GLU A 54 -10.97 0.18 6.01
C GLU A 54 -11.96 -0.42 5.00
N SER A 55 -12.53 0.40 4.09
CA SER A 55 -13.43 -0.06 3.03
C SER A 55 -12.71 -0.38 1.73
N ILE A 56 -11.44 0.01 1.57
CA ILE A 56 -10.68 -0.26 0.35
C ILE A 56 -10.42 -1.76 0.23
N ARG A 57 -10.73 -2.31 -0.94
CA ARG A 57 -10.52 -3.73 -1.26
C ARG A 57 -9.59 -3.94 -2.43
N GLU A 58 -9.43 -2.93 -3.27
CA GLU A 58 -8.59 -3.00 -4.46
C GLU A 58 -7.61 -1.83 -4.52
N VAL A 59 -6.36 -2.13 -4.90
CA VAL A 59 -5.33 -1.14 -5.21
C VAL A 59 -4.44 -1.63 -6.33
N GLU A 60 -3.87 -0.67 -7.06
CA GLU A 60 -2.72 -0.88 -7.92
C GLU A 60 -1.46 -0.30 -7.23
N ILE A 61 -0.40 -1.11 -7.16
CA ILE A 61 0.88 -0.70 -6.60
C ILE A 61 1.98 -0.74 -7.65
N GLU A 62 2.83 0.29 -7.67
CA GLU A 62 4.15 0.23 -8.31
C GLU A 62 5.20 0.06 -7.24
N PHE A 63 6.19 -0.78 -7.51
CA PHE A 63 7.28 -1.01 -6.57
C PHE A 63 8.64 -1.20 -7.26
N GLU A 64 9.68 -0.99 -6.48
CA GLU A 64 11.05 -1.36 -6.83
C GLU A 64 11.50 -2.50 -5.93
N THR A 65 12.00 -3.58 -6.53
CA THR A 65 12.63 -4.68 -5.79
C THR A 65 14.11 -4.35 -5.58
N ASN A 66 14.56 -4.31 -4.33
CA ASN A 66 15.98 -4.14 -4.05
C ASN A 66 16.78 -5.44 -4.26
N GLU A 67 18.11 -5.38 -4.17
CA GLU A 67 19.01 -6.53 -4.35
C GLU A 67 18.74 -7.70 -3.38
N ARG A 68 17.99 -7.46 -2.29
CA ARG A 68 17.62 -8.46 -1.28
C ARG A 68 16.24 -9.06 -1.53
N GLY A 69 15.56 -8.68 -2.61
CA GLY A 69 14.22 -9.17 -2.95
C GLY A 69 13.08 -8.44 -2.25
N ASN A 70 13.34 -7.33 -1.53
CA ASN A 70 12.28 -6.59 -0.84
C ASN A 70 11.64 -5.58 -1.80
N ASN A 71 10.31 -5.57 -1.85
CA ASN A 71 9.54 -4.63 -2.64
C ASN A 71 9.31 -3.33 -1.86
N LYS A 72 9.83 -2.22 -2.39
CA LYS A 72 9.56 -0.87 -1.90
C LYS A 72 8.48 -0.25 -2.77
N VAL A 73 7.32 0.05 -2.19
CA VAL A 73 6.23 0.76 -2.89
C VAL A 73 6.70 2.16 -3.27
N THR A 74 6.63 2.49 -4.56
CA THR A 74 6.97 3.81 -5.10
C THR A 74 5.71 4.60 -5.41
N ASN A 75 4.67 3.96 -5.94
CA ASN A 75 3.36 4.56 -6.19
C ASN A 75 2.23 3.64 -5.71
N LEU A 76 1.18 4.24 -5.14
CA LEU A 76 -0.08 3.57 -4.79
C LEU A 76 -1.25 4.30 -5.47
N TYR A 77 -2.12 3.52 -6.10
CA TYR A 77 -3.35 3.99 -6.72
C TYR A 77 -4.52 3.26 -6.10
N ILE A 78 -5.42 4.00 -5.45
CA ILE A 78 -6.69 3.42 -4.99
C ILE A 78 -7.61 3.31 -6.19
N THR A 79 -8.09 2.10 -6.44
CA THR A 79 -9.05 1.77 -7.49
C THR A 79 -10.35 1.41 -6.80
N THR A 80 -11.35 2.28 -6.92
CA THR A 80 -12.67 2.14 -6.29
C THR A 80 -13.63 1.30 -7.12
#